data_AF-A0A535XNH2-F1
#
_entry.id   AF-A0A535XNH2-F1
#
_cell.length_a   1.000
_cell.length_b   1.000
_cell.length_c   1.000
_cell.angle_alpha   90.00
_cell.angle_beta   90.00
_cell.angle_gamma   90.00
#
_symmetry.space_group_name_H-M   'P 1'
#
loop_
_entity.id
_entity.type
_entity.pdbx_description
1 polymer ?
#
loop_
_entity_poly.entity_id
_entity_poly.type
_entity_poly.pdbx_seq_one_letter_code
_entity_poly.pdbx_strand_id
1 'polypeptide(L)'
;MLDAKLVVYRDELEPSEISARLGLEPTHAFRRGDPIVTKRRRYSDHPIGGWILSSRDLVSSDDLEAHLVWILDRVEPASYAIRSLVSDRYDIALICVVSGHETGGGPTFQPVTLARIAKLEIPLDFDLYA
;
A
#
# COMPACT_ATOMS: atom_id res chain seq x y z
N MET A 1 -14.48 3.15 6.51
CA MET A 1 -13.68 3.40 5.29
C MET A 1 -12.72 2.23 5.10
N LEU A 2 -12.73 1.62 3.92
CA LEU A 2 -11.83 0.51 3.57
C LEU A 2 -10.80 0.96 2.53
N ASP A 3 -9.61 0.36 2.62
CA ASP A 3 -8.50 0.68 1.73
C ASP A 3 -7.47 -0.45 1.79
N ALA A 4 -7.05 -0.97 0.64
CA ALA A 4 -5.84 -1.76 0.49
C ALA A 4 -4.77 -0.94 -0.21
N LYS A 5 -3.52 -1.11 0.22
CA LYS A 5 -2.36 -0.39 -0.31
C LYS A 5 -1.19 -1.31 -0.56
N LEU A 6 -0.40 -1.04 -1.60
CA LEU A 6 1.01 -1.41 -1.64
C LEU A 6 1.82 -0.19 -1.20
N VAL A 7 2.68 -0.37 -0.20
CA VAL A 7 3.59 0.68 0.27
C VAL A 7 5.04 0.25 0.05
N VAL A 8 5.88 1.22 -0.31
CA VAL A 8 7.33 1.08 -0.40
C VAL A 8 7.95 2.27 0.35
N TYR A 9 8.83 1.98 1.30
CA TYR A 9 9.54 3.00 2.09
C TYR A 9 11.05 2.77 2.06
N ARG A 10 11.79 3.89 2.12
CA ARG A 10 13.24 3.96 2.36
C ARG A 10 13.62 5.41 2.68
N ASP A 11 14.66 5.61 3.49
CA ASP A 11 15.20 6.95 3.83
C ASP A 11 15.43 7.82 2.59
N GLU A 12 16.19 7.31 1.62
CA GLU A 12 16.50 7.97 0.35
C GLU A 12 15.71 7.31 -0.79
N LEU A 13 14.38 7.29 -0.67
CA LEU A 13 13.50 6.82 -1.75
C LEU A 13 13.31 7.92 -2.80
N GLU A 14 13.60 7.60 -4.06
CA GLU A 14 13.24 8.42 -5.22
C GLU A 14 11.97 7.86 -5.89
N PRO A 15 10.80 8.52 -5.79
CA PRO A 15 9.55 7.96 -6.27
C PRO A 15 9.53 7.59 -7.75
N SER A 16 10.18 8.41 -8.60
CA SER A 16 10.22 8.17 -10.04
C SER A 16 10.99 6.89 -10.40
N GLU A 17 12.03 6.56 -9.62
CA GLU A 17 12.76 5.31 -9.78
C GLU A 17 11.89 4.10 -9.42
N ILE A 18 11.11 4.19 -8.33
CA ILE A 18 10.19 3.13 -7.92
C ILE A 18 9.10 2.93 -8.99
N SER A 19 8.51 4.01 -9.50
CA SER A 19 7.54 3.92 -10.60
C SER A 19 8.13 3.24 -11.83
N ALA A 20 9.35 3.61 -12.23
CA ALA A 20 10.02 3.02 -13.38
C ALA A 20 10.33 1.53 -13.20
N ARG A 21 10.78 1.12 -12.00
CA ARG A 21 11.07 -0.29 -11.67
C ARG A 21 9.81 -1.14 -11.62
N LEU A 22 8.72 -0.61 -11.06
CA LEU A 22 7.45 -1.32 -10.93
C LEU A 22 6.59 -1.27 -12.20
N GLY A 23 6.81 -0.29 -13.08
CA GLY A 23 5.93 -0.03 -14.22
C GLY A 23 4.54 0.45 -13.80
N LEU A 24 4.43 1.10 -12.63
CA LEU A 24 3.19 1.55 -12.01
C LEU A 24 3.34 3.00 -11.55
N GLU A 25 2.23 3.74 -11.55
CA GLU A 25 2.19 5.07 -10.93
C GLU A 25 1.59 4.99 -9.52
N PRO A 26 2.15 5.72 -8.54
CA PRO A 26 1.61 5.77 -7.20
C PRO A 26 0.34 6.62 -7.18
N THR A 27 -0.52 6.35 -6.20
CA THR A 27 -1.54 7.33 -5.80
C THR A 27 -0.95 8.48 -5.00
N HIS A 28 0.07 8.20 -4.20
CA HIS A 28 0.76 9.17 -3.36
C HIS A 28 2.24 8.81 -3.29
N ALA A 29 3.10 9.82 -3.39
CA ALA A 29 4.52 9.64 -3.16
C ALA A 29 5.14 10.92 -2.60
N PHE A 30 6.23 10.75 -1.88
CA PHE A 30 6.96 11.84 -1.22
C PHE A 30 8.40 11.42 -0.99
N ARG A 31 9.30 12.39 -0.96
CA ARG A 31 10.69 12.22 -0.53
C ARG A 31 10.80 12.55 0.96
N ARG A 32 11.86 12.03 1.58
CA ARG A 32 12.26 12.52 2.89
C ARG A 32 12.53 14.03 2.83
N GLY A 33 12.04 14.77 3.82
CA GLY A 33 12.15 16.22 3.84
C GLY A 33 11.01 16.94 3.12
N ASP A 34 10.17 16.25 2.34
CA ASP A 34 9.01 16.90 1.73
C ASP A 34 8.02 17.34 2.81
N PRO A 35 7.38 18.52 2.66
CA PRO A 35 6.49 19.05 3.68
C PRO A 35 5.19 18.26 3.78
N ILE A 36 4.83 17.86 4.99
CA ILE A 36 3.52 17.27 5.31
C ILE A 36 2.51 18.40 5.47
N VAL A 37 1.62 18.56 4.49
CA VAL A 37 0.54 19.55 4.57
C VAL A 37 -0.67 18.93 5.27
N THR A 38 -0.80 19.17 6.57
CA THR A 38 -2.00 18.79 7.34
C THR A 38 -3.10 19.85 7.20
N LYS A 39 -4.37 19.46 7.37
CA LYS A 39 -5.53 20.40 7.41
C LYS A 39 -5.36 21.54 8.43
N ARG A 40 -4.48 21.38 9.43
CA ARG A 40 -4.18 22.37 10.47
C ARG A 40 -2.96 23.24 10.17
N ARG A 41 -2.40 23.19 8.95
CA ARG A 41 -1.17 23.91 8.55
C ARG A 41 0.02 23.65 9.48
N ARG A 42 0.07 22.48 10.13
CA ARG A 42 1.31 22.04 10.78
C ARG A 42 2.24 21.52 9.69
N TYR A 43 3.40 22.14 9.59
CA TYR A 43 4.50 21.74 8.73
C TYR A 43 5.42 20.86 9.57
N SER A 44 5.34 19.56 9.35
CA SER A 44 6.42 18.64 9.69
C SER A 44 6.91 18.07 8.37
N ASP A 45 8.16 17.64 8.30
CA ASP A 45 8.68 17.03 7.08
C ASP A 45 8.51 15.52 7.13
N HIS A 46 8.35 14.89 5.97
CA HIS A 46 8.34 13.43 5.87
C HIS A 46 9.67 12.87 6.39
N PRO A 47 9.66 12.01 7.44
CA PRO A 47 10.90 11.51 8.04
C PRO A 47 11.62 10.48 7.15
N ILE A 48 10.90 9.91 6.18
CA ILE A 48 11.33 8.86 5.26
C ILE A 48 10.68 9.13 3.88
N GLY A 49 11.27 8.65 2.80
CA GLY A 49 10.64 8.66 1.48
C GLY A 49 9.65 7.51 1.32
N GLY A 50 8.58 7.74 0.56
CA GLY A 50 7.48 6.79 0.39
C GLY A 50 6.87 6.79 -1.00
N TRP A 51 6.48 5.61 -1.44
CA TRP A 51 5.71 5.37 -2.67
C TRP A 51 4.51 4.48 -2.32
N ILE A 52 3.30 4.93 -2.65
CA ILE A 52 2.05 4.33 -2.17
C ILE A 52 1.05 4.20 -3.31
N LEU A 53 0.63 2.97 -3.60
CA LEU A 53 -0.52 2.67 -4.45
C LEU A 53 -1.69 2.30 -3.54
N SER A 54 -2.74 3.10 -3.52
CA SER A 54 -3.93 2.91 -2.69
C SER A 54 -5.17 2.67 -3.53
N SER A 55 -6.04 1.78 -3.06
CA SER A 55 -7.35 1.52 -3.67
C SER A 55 -8.43 2.55 -3.27
N ARG A 56 -8.14 3.42 -2.29
CA ARG A 56 -9.06 4.44 -1.78
C ARG A 56 -9.54 5.34 -2.91
N ASP A 57 -10.84 5.61 -2.91
CA ASP A 57 -11.54 6.43 -3.92
C ASP A 57 -11.49 5.85 -5.36
N LEU A 58 -10.79 4.73 -5.59
CA LEU A 58 -10.68 4.03 -6.87
C LEU A 58 -11.51 2.74 -6.92
N VAL A 59 -11.85 2.19 -5.75
CA VAL A 59 -12.72 1.03 -5.58
C VAL A 59 -13.94 1.46 -4.77
N SER A 60 -15.13 1.23 -5.34
CA SER A 60 -16.41 1.49 -4.68
C SER A 60 -16.98 0.20 -4.12
N SER A 61 -16.43 -0.27 -3.00
CA SER A 61 -16.90 -1.47 -2.30
C SER A 61 -16.75 -1.31 -0.79
N ASP A 62 -17.61 -1.99 -0.04
CA ASP A 62 -17.53 -2.18 1.41
C ASP A 62 -16.91 -3.54 1.78
N ASP A 63 -16.34 -4.24 0.79
CA ASP A 63 -15.59 -5.48 0.98
C ASP A 63 -14.08 -5.24 0.82
N LEU A 64 -13.32 -5.47 1.90
CA LEU A 64 -11.87 -5.29 1.88
C LEU A 64 -11.19 -6.24 0.88
N GLU A 65 -11.75 -7.43 0.65
CA GLU A 65 -11.21 -8.35 -0.34
C GLU A 65 -11.24 -7.74 -1.75
N ALA A 66 -12.31 -7.01 -2.10
CA ALA A 66 -12.40 -6.31 -3.38
C ALA A 66 -11.29 -5.26 -3.56
N HIS A 67 -10.96 -4.53 -2.49
CA HIS A 67 -9.84 -3.58 -2.50
C HIS A 67 -8.49 -4.28 -2.68
N LEU A 68 -8.27 -5.40 -1.98
CA LEU A 68 -7.04 -6.19 -2.12
C LEU A 68 -6.89 -6.79 -3.51
N VAL A 69 -7.95 -7.38 -4.07
CA VAL A 69 -7.95 -7.93 -5.43
C VAL A 69 -7.57 -6.85 -6.44
N TRP A 70 -8.12 -5.64 -6.30
CA TRP A 70 -7.76 -4.52 -7.18
C TRP A 70 -6.27 -4.13 -7.11
N ILE A 71 -5.66 -4.21 -5.92
CA ILE A 71 -4.21 -4.01 -5.74
C ILE A 71 -3.45 -5.16 -6.39
N LEU A 72 -3.82 -6.42 -6.09
CA LEU A 72 -3.16 -7.62 -6.61
C LEU A 72 -3.12 -7.63 -8.14
N ASP A 73 -4.23 -7.30 -8.80
CA ASP A 73 -4.32 -7.24 -10.27
C ASP A 73 -3.30 -6.28 -10.90
N ARG A 74 -2.86 -5.25 -10.16
CA ARG A 74 -1.86 -4.27 -10.62
C ARG A 74 -0.43 -4.66 -10.28
N VAL A 75 -0.22 -5.26 -9.11
CA VAL A 75 1.13 -5.49 -8.59
C VAL A 75 1.70 -6.86 -8.96
N GLU A 76 0.85 -7.84 -9.26
CA GLU A 76 1.28 -9.18 -9.67
C GLU A 76 2.17 -9.19 -10.94
N PRO A 77 1.87 -8.41 -12.00
CA PRO A 77 2.77 -8.26 -13.13
C PRO A 77 4.17 -7.76 -12.76
N ALA A 78 4.28 -6.98 -11.68
CA ALA A 78 5.52 -6.42 -11.16
C ALA A 78 6.14 -7.25 -10.01
N SER A 79 5.66 -8.47 -9.76
CA SER A 79 6.10 -9.29 -8.61
C SER A 79 7.62 -9.54 -8.54
N TYR A 80 8.28 -9.71 -9.68
CA TYR A 80 9.74 -9.82 -9.72
C TYR A 80 10.44 -8.53 -9.26
N ALA A 81 9.98 -7.37 -9.74
CA ALA A 81 10.51 -6.08 -9.35
C ALA A 81 10.28 -5.80 -7.85
N ILE A 82 9.12 -6.19 -7.32
CA ILE A 82 8.82 -6.12 -5.88
C ILE A 82 9.84 -6.93 -5.08
N ARG A 83 10.08 -8.20 -5.43
CA ARG A 83 11.08 -9.04 -4.75
C ARG A 83 12.50 -8.49 -4.88
N SER A 84 12.83 -7.87 -6.01
CA SER A 84 14.11 -7.18 -6.19
C SER A 84 14.25 -6.00 -5.23
N LEU A 85 13.21 -5.19 -5.04
CA LEU A 85 13.22 -4.09 -4.08
C LEU A 85 13.34 -4.59 -2.63
N VAL A 86 12.69 -5.71 -2.27
CA VAL A 86 12.90 -6.35 -0.96
C VAL A 86 14.36 -6.77 -0.78
N SER A 87 14.95 -7.38 -1.81
CA SER A 87 16.37 -7.80 -1.81
C SER A 87 17.32 -6.61 -1.65
N ASP A 88 16.96 -5.48 -2.26
CA ASP A 88 17.70 -4.22 -2.15
C ASP A 88 17.57 -3.57 -0.77
N ARG A 89 16.72 -4.08 0.15
CA ARG A 89 16.38 -3.53 1.48
C ARG A 89 15.37 -2.40 1.50
N TYR A 90 14.42 -2.37 0.57
CA TYR A 90 13.24 -1.50 0.73
C TYR A 90 12.24 -2.14 1.70
N ASP A 91 11.58 -1.32 2.50
CA ASP A 91 10.48 -1.76 3.37
C ASP A 91 9.20 -1.77 2.53
N ILE A 92 8.66 -2.96 2.28
CA ILE A 92 7.50 -3.15 1.41
C ILE A 92 6.45 -3.98 2.13
N ALA A 93 5.19 -3.56 2.05
CA ALA A 93 4.08 -4.32 2.61
C ALA A 93 2.79 -4.06 1.82
N LEU A 94 1.88 -5.02 1.89
CA LEU A 94 0.47 -4.76 1.65
C LEU A 94 -0.17 -4.28 2.95
N ILE A 95 -0.81 -3.12 2.94
CA ILE A 95 -1.50 -2.58 4.13
C ILE A 95 -3.00 -2.55 3.86
N CYS A 96 -3.76 -3.18 4.75
CA CYS A 96 -5.21 -3.13 4.77
C CYS A 96 -5.71 -2.23 5.90
N VAL A 97 -6.42 -1.17 5.54
CA VAL A 97 -7.05 -0.26 6.50
C VAL A 97 -8.51 -0.65 6.66
N VAL A 98 -8.90 -0.94 7.90
CA VAL A 98 -10.29 -1.21 8.29
C VAL A 98 -10.73 -0.15 9.27
N SER A 99 -11.79 0.59 8.93
CA SER A 99 -12.38 1.58 9.84
C SER A 99 -13.90 1.60 9.77
N GLY A 100 -14.56 1.80 10.92
CA GLY A 100 -16.01 2.00 11.01
C GLY A 100 -16.85 0.74 10.74
N HIS A 101 -16.35 -0.44 11.12
CA HIS A 101 -17.11 -1.69 10.97
C HIS A 101 -18.08 -1.85 12.15
N GLU A 102 -19.34 -1.41 11.97
CA GLU A 102 -20.34 -1.30 13.05
C GLU A 102 -20.91 -2.65 13.53
N THR A 103 -20.77 -3.73 12.75
CA THR A 103 -21.52 -4.98 12.96
C THR A 103 -20.76 -6.09 13.67
N GLY A 104 -19.52 -5.86 14.09
CA GLY A 104 -18.70 -6.88 14.76
C GLY A 104 -18.29 -8.01 13.82
N GLY A 105 -17.04 -7.99 13.37
CA GLY A 105 -16.48 -8.99 12.45
C GLY A 105 -15.27 -8.41 11.73
N GLY A 106 -14.21 -9.21 11.60
CA GLY A 106 -13.06 -8.84 10.77
C GLY A 106 -13.34 -9.08 9.28
N PRO A 107 -12.45 -8.62 8.39
CA PRO A 107 -12.56 -8.93 6.97
C PRO A 107 -12.44 -10.44 6.74
N THR A 108 -13.14 -10.93 5.72
CA THR A 108 -13.00 -12.31 5.24
C THR A 108 -12.28 -12.30 3.91
N PHE A 109 -11.35 -13.22 3.71
CA PHE A 109 -10.65 -13.39 2.43
C PHE A 109 -10.84 -14.81 1.92
N GLN A 110 -11.12 -14.95 0.63
CA GLN A 110 -11.12 -16.24 -0.02
C GLN A 110 -9.70 -16.84 -0.03
N PRO A 111 -9.57 -18.18 0.08
CA PRO A 111 -8.28 -18.85 0.00
C PRO A 111 -7.48 -18.52 -1.27
N VAL A 112 -8.17 -18.28 -2.39
CA VAL A 112 -7.53 -17.89 -3.66
C VAL A 112 -6.81 -16.54 -3.54
N THR A 113 -7.39 -15.57 -2.84
CA THR A 113 -6.80 -14.26 -2.62
C THR A 113 -5.60 -14.36 -1.69
N LEU A 114 -5.70 -15.15 -0.62
CA LEU A 114 -4.57 -15.41 0.27
C LEU A 114 -3.39 -16.07 -0.46
N ALA A 115 -3.67 -17.01 -1.37
CA ALA A 115 -2.64 -17.64 -2.20
C ALA A 115 -1.97 -16.65 -3.15
N ARG A 116 -2.71 -15.67 -3.68
CA ARG A 116 -2.15 -14.58 -4.49
C ARG A 116 -1.22 -13.69 -3.68
N ILE A 117 -1.65 -13.28 -2.48
CA ILE A 117 -0.84 -12.49 -1.54
C ILE A 117 0.46 -13.22 -1.19
N ALA A 118 0.37 -14.50 -0.85
CA ALA A 118 1.54 -15.30 -0.48
C ALA A 118 2.61 -15.35 -1.58
N LYS A 119 2.21 -15.37 -2.86
CA LYS A 119 3.15 -15.37 -4.01
C LYS A 119 3.94 -14.07 -4.19
N LEU A 120 3.49 -12.97 -3.60
CA LEU A 120 4.23 -11.71 -3.62
C LEU A 120 5.42 -11.73 -2.65
N GLU A 121 5.43 -12.64 -1.68
CA GLU A 121 6.50 -12.80 -0.68
C GLU A 121 6.80 -11.50 0.09
N ILE A 122 5.77 -10.69 0.32
CA ILE A 122 5.80 -9.48 1.15
C ILE A 122 4.79 -9.59 2.30
N PRO A 123 5.02 -8.91 3.43
CA PRO A 123 4.07 -8.88 4.53
C PRO A 123 2.70 -8.31 4.12
N LEU A 124 1.66 -8.85 4.75
CA LEU A 124 0.32 -8.25 4.81
C LEU A 124 0.12 -7.72 6.23
N ASP A 125 -0.20 -6.43 6.34
CA ASP A 125 -0.41 -5.73 7.60
C ASP A 125 -1.81 -5.10 7.67
N PHE A 126 -2.30 -4.88 8.87
CA PHE A 126 -3.64 -4.38 9.14
C PHE A 126 -3.64 -3.16 10.06
N ASP A 127 -4.10 -2.03 9.53
CA ASP A 127 -4.44 -0.84 10.29
C ASP A 127 -5.91 -0.91 10.71
N LEU A 128 -6.16 -1.30 11.97
CA LEU A 128 -7.50 -1.45 12.52
C LEU A 128 -7.89 -0.22 13.35
N TYR A 129 -8.90 0.51 12.91
CA TYR A 129 -9.46 1.65 13.62
C TYR A 129 -10.90 1.36 14.07
N ALA A 130 -11.11 1.42 15.39
CA ALA A 130 -12.42 1.34 16.02
C ALA A 130 -13.19 2.66 15.94
#